data_AF-G2Q375-F1
#
_entry.id   AF-G2Q375-F1
#
_cell.length_a   1.000
_cell.length_b   1.000
_cell.length_c   1.000
_cell.angle_alpha   90.00
_cell.angle_beta   90.00
_cell.angle_gamma   90.00
#
_symmetry.space_group_name_H-M   'P 1'
#
loop_
_entity.id
_entity.type
_entity.pdbx_description
1 polymer ?
#
loop_
_entity_poly.entity_id
_entity_poly.type
_entity_poly.pdbx_seq_one_letter_code
_entity_poly.pdbx_strand_id
1 'polypeptide(L)'
;MVQNGGDFDLDTDMATDKLVNEAYAKIEALEGAKAKRIKIEPPGKYGGTKEDLVGFLTNLRSYFRLNDDKFPDDKAKVLYVATRLEGKALRWFEPTWNDYLTEEDEDDRDAFT
;
A
#
# COMPACT_ATOMS: atom_id res chain seq x y z
N MET A 1 -39.64 -5.19 51.63
CA MET A 1 -39.28 -3.94 50.92
C MET A 1 -37.99 -4.22 50.17
N VAL A 2 -37.98 -3.91 48.87
CA VAL A 2 -36.94 -4.24 47.90
C VAL A 2 -35.68 -3.43 48.16
N GLN A 3 -34.52 -4.09 48.21
CA GLN A 3 -33.24 -3.48 47.85
C GLN A 3 -32.53 -4.42 46.87
N ASN A 4 -32.97 -4.31 45.61
CA ASN A 4 -32.25 -4.80 44.44
C ASN A 4 -31.27 -3.72 43.97
N GLY A 5 -30.14 -4.15 43.45
CA GLY A 5 -29.40 -3.42 42.42
C GLY A 5 -28.03 -2.98 42.89
N GLY A 6 -27.01 -3.66 42.37
CA GLY A 6 -25.62 -3.49 42.75
C GLY A 6 -25.09 -2.08 42.54
N ASP A 7 -24.11 -1.77 43.37
CA ASP A 7 -23.10 -0.74 43.17
C ASP A 7 -22.48 -0.95 41.78
N PHE A 8 -23.05 -0.31 40.75
CA PHE A 8 -22.50 -0.31 39.41
C PHE A 8 -21.38 0.71 39.43
N ASP A 9 -20.14 0.23 39.55
CA ASP A 9 -18.91 1.02 39.63
C ASP A 9 -18.86 2.10 38.51
N LEU A 10 -19.27 3.32 38.85
CA LEU A 10 -19.20 4.51 37.98
C LEU A 10 -17.76 4.81 37.52
N ASP A 11 -16.76 4.37 38.29
CA ASP A 11 -15.34 4.56 37.98
C ASP A 11 -14.88 3.71 36.78
N THR A 12 -15.56 2.59 36.49
CA THR A 12 -15.22 1.71 35.36
C THR A 12 -15.65 2.32 34.03
N ASP A 13 -16.77 3.04 34.01
CA ASP A 13 -17.30 3.71 32.80
C ASP A 13 -16.44 4.92 32.42
N MET A 14 -16.04 5.73 33.40
CA MET A 14 -15.16 6.88 33.18
C MET A 14 -13.75 6.50 32.68
N ALA A 15 -13.19 5.39 33.16
CA ALA A 15 -11.93 4.86 32.67
C ALA A 15 -12.06 4.34 31.22
N THR A 16 -13.19 3.74 30.88
CA THR A 16 -13.49 3.25 29.54
C THR A 16 -13.67 4.41 28.56
N ASP A 17 -14.44 5.43 28.92
CA ASP A 17 -14.64 6.64 28.12
C ASP A 17 -13.32 7.39 27.88
N LYS A 18 -12.44 7.46 28.88
CA LYS A 18 -11.12 8.05 28.72
C LYS A 18 -10.28 7.30 27.69
N LEU A 19 -10.22 5.97 27.79
CA LEU A 19 -9.47 5.13 26.86
C LEU A 19 -10.03 5.21 25.43
N VAL A 20 -11.36 5.27 25.30
CA VAL A 20 -12.06 5.43 24.02
C VAL A 20 -11.73 6.79 23.38
N ASN A 21 -11.80 7.88 24.16
CA ASN A 21 -11.44 9.21 23.68
C ASN A 21 -9.96 9.32 23.28
N GLU A 22 -9.06 8.69 24.03
CA GLU A 22 -7.65 8.61 23.67
C GLU A 22 -7.42 7.80 22.37
N ALA A 23 -8.20 6.75 22.15
CA ALA A 23 -8.15 5.98 20.91
C ALA A 23 -8.61 6.80 19.70
N TYR A 24 -9.73 7.53 19.82
CA TYR A 24 -10.21 8.43 18.77
C TYR A 24 -9.20 9.53 18.43
N ALA A 25 -8.61 10.18 19.43
CA ALA A 25 -7.60 11.20 19.21
C ALA A 25 -6.34 10.66 18.50
N LYS A 26 -5.93 9.42 18.81
CA LYS A 26 -4.81 8.76 18.10
C LYS A 26 -5.17 8.43 16.66
N ILE A 27 -6.41 7.99 16.38
CA ILE A 27 -6.88 7.72 15.01
C ILE A 27 -6.90 9.02 14.20
N GLU A 28 -7.48 10.10 14.72
CA GLU A 28 -7.51 11.40 14.03
C GLU A 28 -6.09 11.94 13.77
N ALA A 29 -5.17 11.79 14.72
CA ALA A 29 -3.77 12.19 14.53
C ALA A 29 -3.06 11.36 13.45
N LEU A 30 -3.34 10.05 13.38
CA LEU A 30 -2.81 9.17 12.33
C LEU A 30 -3.38 9.53 10.95
N GLU A 31 -4.67 9.85 10.86
CA GLU A 31 -5.29 10.31 9.61
C GLU A 31 -4.76 11.68 9.17
N GLY A 32 -4.64 12.62 10.10
CA GLY A 32 -4.03 13.93 9.85
C GLY A 32 -2.55 13.83 9.43
N ALA A 33 -1.82 12.84 9.95
CA ALA A 33 -0.46 12.54 9.53
C ALA A 33 -0.39 11.97 8.10
N LYS A 34 -1.34 11.12 7.68
CA LYS A 34 -1.44 10.65 6.29
C LYS A 34 -1.70 11.79 5.31
N ALA A 35 -2.49 12.79 5.70
CA ALA A 35 -2.81 13.95 4.87
C ALA A 35 -1.63 14.91 4.60
N LYS A 36 -0.54 14.83 5.38
CA LYS A 36 0.65 15.70 5.23
C LYS A 36 1.74 15.16 4.31
N ARG A 37 1.52 14.04 3.61
CA ARG A 37 2.53 13.46 2.72
C ARG A 37 2.64 14.24 1.42
N ILE A 38 3.89 14.54 1.02
CA ILE A 38 4.18 15.19 -0.26
C ILE A 38 3.75 14.25 -1.39
N LYS A 39 2.94 14.76 -2.32
CA LYS A 39 2.62 14.04 -3.55
C LYS A 39 3.87 13.98 -4.43
N ILE A 40 4.39 12.78 -4.66
CA ILE A 40 5.54 12.55 -5.55
C ILE A 40 5.02 12.19 -6.94
N GLU A 41 5.54 12.89 -7.95
CA GLU A 41 5.23 12.57 -9.35
C GLU A 41 5.74 11.17 -9.73
N PRO A 42 4.96 10.38 -10.50
CA PRO A 42 5.41 9.09 -11.00
C PRO A 42 6.68 9.21 -11.86
N PRO A 43 7.56 8.20 -11.86
CA PRO A 43 8.67 8.15 -12.79
C PRO A 43 8.18 8.16 -14.25
N GLY A 44 8.99 8.74 -15.14
CA GLY A 44 8.73 8.74 -16.57
C GLY A 44 8.73 7.34 -17.19
N LYS A 45 8.37 7.27 -18.48
CA LYS A 45 8.42 6.02 -19.25
C LYS A 45 9.85 5.69 -19.69
N TYR A 46 10.14 4.41 -19.90
CA TYR A 46 11.43 3.93 -20.37
C TYR A 46 11.32 3.13 -21.67
N GLY A 47 11.97 3.62 -22.73
CA GLY A 47 11.92 3.05 -24.08
C GLY A 47 12.94 1.97 -24.40
N GLY A 48 13.99 1.78 -23.57
CA GLY A 48 15.01 0.73 -23.77
C GLY A 48 16.39 1.20 -24.22
N THR A 49 16.74 2.48 -24.06
CA THR A 49 18.05 3.07 -24.36
C THR A 49 19.03 2.89 -23.19
N LYS A 50 20.29 2.58 -23.48
CA LYS A 50 21.29 2.31 -22.44
C LYS A 50 21.61 3.56 -21.62
N GLU A 51 21.60 4.70 -22.29
CA GLU A 51 21.92 6.02 -21.74
C GLU A 51 20.92 6.44 -20.66
N ASP A 52 19.62 6.15 -20.88
CA ASP A 52 18.55 6.57 -19.98
C ASP A 52 18.28 5.55 -18.84
N LEU A 53 18.79 4.33 -18.95
CA LEU A 53 18.53 3.24 -18.01
C LEU A 53 18.91 3.60 -16.57
N VAL A 54 20.09 4.21 -16.37
CA VAL A 54 20.59 4.55 -15.02
C VAL A 54 19.68 5.60 -14.36
N GLY A 55 19.26 6.61 -15.13
CA GLY A 55 18.34 7.64 -14.65
C GLY A 55 16.98 7.07 -14.30
N PHE A 56 16.43 6.22 -15.17
CA PHE A 56 15.16 5.53 -14.94
C PHE A 56 15.16 4.69 -13.64
N LEU A 57 16.17 3.85 -13.45
CA LEU A 57 16.29 3.01 -12.25
C LEU A 57 16.47 3.83 -10.96
N THR A 58 17.19 4.95 -11.04
CA THR A 58 17.40 5.85 -9.90
C THR A 58 16.09 6.53 -9.48
N ASN A 59 15.29 6.98 -10.46
CA ASN A 59 13.96 7.55 -10.19
C ASN A 59 13.01 6.51 -9.59
N LEU A 60 12.99 5.29 -10.11
CA LEU A 60 12.16 4.20 -9.55
C LEU A 60 12.51 3.89 -8.09
N ARG A 61 13.81 3.72 -7.77
CA ARG A 61 14.27 3.47 -6.40
C ARG A 61 13.85 4.59 -5.45
N SER A 62 13.97 5.84 -5.89
CA SER A 62 13.56 7.00 -5.10
C SER A 62 12.05 7.03 -4.89
N TYR A 63 11.27 6.75 -5.95
CA TYR A 63 9.82 6.71 -5.90
C TYR A 63 9.30 5.64 -4.93
N PHE A 64 9.85 4.43 -4.98
CA PHE A 64 9.47 3.35 -4.07
C PHE A 64 9.82 3.65 -2.63
N ARG A 65 10.97 4.30 -2.37
CA ARG A 65 11.36 4.69 -1.01
C ARG A 65 10.42 5.77 -0.42
N LEU A 66 9.87 6.64 -1.26
CA LEU A 66 8.97 7.71 -0.82
C LEU A 66 7.49 7.29 -0.75
N ASN A 67 7.15 6.13 -1.32
CA ASN A 67 5.80 5.57 -1.36
C ASN A 67 5.80 4.11 -0.87
N ASP A 68 6.64 3.79 0.11
CA ASP A 68 6.83 2.43 0.61
C ASP A 68 5.52 1.78 1.07
N ASP A 69 4.63 2.58 1.65
CA ASP A 69 3.27 2.22 2.05
C ASP A 69 2.37 1.71 0.91
N LYS A 70 2.70 2.02 -0.35
CA LYS A 70 1.95 1.58 -1.54
C LYS A 70 2.52 0.32 -2.20
N PHE A 71 3.70 -0.12 -1.80
CA PHE A 71 4.41 -1.23 -2.44
C PHE A 71 4.81 -2.28 -1.37
N PRO A 72 3.86 -3.12 -0.95
CA PRO A 72 4.04 -4.03 0.19
C PRO A 72 5.13 -5.07 -0.03
N ASP A 73 5.37 -5.47 -1.28
CA ASP A 73 6.35 -6.47 -1.67
C ASP A 73 7.08 -6.08 -2.97
N ASP A 74 8.00 -6.93 -3.41
CA ASP A 74 8.74 -6.70 -4.65
C ASP A 74 7.92 -7.01 -5.90
N LYS A 75 6.90 -7.88 -5.82
CA LYS A 75 5.99 -8.18 -6.94
C LYS A 75 5.23 -6.92 -7.36
N ALA A 76 4.65 -6.20 -6.40
CA ALA A 76 3.97 -4.93 -6.62
C ALA A 76 4.89 -3.87 -7.26
N LYS A 77 6.18 -3.84 -6.87
CA LYS A 77 7.17 -2.97 -7.50
C LYS A 77 7.42 -3.35 -8.95
N VAL A 78 7.65 -4.63 -9.25
CA VAL A 78 7.91 -5.12 -10.62
C VAL A 78 6.70 -4.85 -11.53
N LEU A 79 5.49 -5.15 -11.07
CA LEU A 79 4.26 -4.84 -11.81
C LEU A 79 4.14 -3.34 -12.12
N TYR A 80 4.43 -2.48 -11.14
CA TYR A 80 4.46 -1.05 -11.38
C TYR A 80 5.51 -0.64 -12.41
N VAL A 81 6.74 -1.19 -12.33
CA VAL A 81 7.80 -0.93 -13.31
C VAL A 81 7.35 -1.33 -14.72
N ALA A 82 6.66 -2.46 -14.86
CA ALA A 82 6.13 -2.92 -16.14
C ALA A 82 5.22 -1.87 -16.78
N THR A 83 4.34 -1.23 -15.99
CA THR A 83 3.50 -0.11 -16.46
C THR A 83 4.30 1.12 -16.89
N ARG A 84 5.59 1.23 -16.56
CA ARG A 84 6.48 2.33 -16.95
C ARG A 84 7.36 2.00 -18.16
N LEU A 85 7.31 0.78 -18.68
CA LEU A 85 8.01 0.43 -19.92
C LEU A 85 7.23 0.91 -21.14
N GLU A 86 7.95 1.22 -22.21
CA GLU A 86 7.38 1.50 -23.53
C GLU A 86 8.33 1.02 -24.64
N GLY A 87 7.88 1.10 -25.89
CA GLY A 87 8.72 0.86 -27.06
C GLY A 87 9.45 -0.48 -27.03
N LYS A 88 10.78 -0.45 -27.14
CA LYS A 88 11.61 -1.66 -27.20
C LYS A 88 11.65 -2.39 -25.86
N ALA A 89 11.68 -1.66 -24.75
CA ALA A 89 11.71 -2.27 -23.43
C ALA A 89 10.41 -3.03 -23.11
N LEU A 90 9.25 -2.43 -23.43
CA LEU A 90 7.96 -3.10 -23.23
C LEU A 90 7.85 -4.35 -24.09
N ARG A 91 8.16 -4.28 -25.40
CA ARG A 91 8.11 -5.47 -26.28
C ARG A 91 9.00 -6.62 -25.81
N TRP A 92 10.10 -6.32 -25.12
CA TRP A 92 10.97 -7.35 -24.56
C TRP A 92 10.37 -8.00 -23.30
N PHE A 93 9.69 -7.22 -22.46
CA PHE A 93 9.16 -7.69 -21.18
C PHE A 93 7.72 -8.23 -21.26
N GLU A 94 6.94 -7.77 -22.23
CA GLU A 94 5.53 -8.09 -22.41
C GLU A 94 5.22 -9.60 -22.37
N PRO A 95 5.99 -10.51 -23.01
CA PRO A 95 5.68 -11.94 -22.92
C PRO A 95 5.74 -12.46 -21.49
N THR A 96 6.79 -12.10 -20.73
CA THR A 96 6.94 -12.47 -19.32
C THR A 96 5.86 -11.84 -18.44
N TRP A 97 5.47 -10.60 -18.74
CA TRP A 97 4.41 -9.92 -18.00
C TRP A 97 3.04 -10.58 -18.25
N ASN A 98 2.73 -10.92 -19.50
CA ASN A 98 1.48 -11.62 -19.84
C ASN A 98 1.43 -13.00 -19.18
N ASP A 99 2.51 -13.76 -19.25
CA ASP A 99 2.63 -15.09 -18.63
C ASP A 99 2.31 -15.03 -17.13
N TYR A 100 2.98 -14.10 -16.42
CA TYR A 100 2.73 -13.85 -15.00
C TYR A 100 1.26 -13.51 -14.67
N LEU A 101 0.64 -12.66 -15.49
CA LEU A 101 -0.76 -12.26 -15.29
C LEU A 101 -1.74 -13.41 -15.58
N THR A 102 -1.38 -14.34 -16.45
CA THR A 102 -2.22 -15.50 -16.77
C THR A 102 -2.04 -16.68 -15.82
N GLU A 103 -0.86 -16.84 -15.21
CA GLU A 103 -0.58 -17.90 -14.22
C GLU A 103 -1.26 -17.62 -12.86
N GLU A 104 -1.30 -16.36 -12.39
CA GLU A 104 -2.02 -16.02 -11.14
C GLU A 104 -3.54 -16.26 -11.25
N ASP A 105 -4.11 -16.19 -12.47
CA ASP A 105 -5.52 -16.52 -12.73
C ASP A 105 -5.81 -18.04 -12.67
N GLU A 106 -4.79 -18.90 -12.58
CA GLU A 106 -4.93 -20.36 -12.52
C GLU A 106 -4.89 -20.91 -11.09
N ASP A 107 -3.95 -20.46 -10.26
CA ASP A 107 -3.81 -20.91 -8.86
C ASP A 107 -5.04 -20.53 -7.98
N ASP A 108 -5.73 -19.44 -8.31
CA ASP A 108 -6.95 -19.00 -7.60
C ASP A 108 -8.23 -19.77 -8.04
N ARG A 109 -8.19 -20.55 -9.13
CA ARG A 109 -9.34 -21.36 -9.60
C ARG A 109 -9.52 -22.67 -8.83
N ASP A 110 -8.44 -23.22 -8.28
CA ASP A 110 -8.44 -24.50 -7.57
C ASP A 110 -8.86 -24.38 -6.09
N ALA A 111 -9.13 -23.16 -5.61
CA ALA A 111 -9.61 -22.92 -4.24
C ALA A 111 -11.14 -23.12 -4.07
N PHE A 112 -11.88 -23.44 -5.14
CA PHE A 112 -13.35 -23.57 -5.12
C PHE A 112 -13.91 -24.84 -5.78
N THR A 113 -13.10 -25.87 -6.03
CA THR A 113 -13.58 -27.18 -6.51
C THR A 113 -13.59 -28.25 -5.43
#